data_AF-V9HEC9-F1
#
_entry.id   AF-V9HEC9-F1
#
_cell.length_a   1.000
_cell.length_b   1.000
_cell.length_c   1.000
_cell.angle_alpha   90.00
_cell.angle_beta   90.00
_cell.angle_gamma   90.00
#
_symmetry.space_group_name_H-M   'P 1'
#
loop_
_entity.id
_entity.type
_entity.pdbx_description
1 polymer ?
#
loop_
_entity_poly.entity_id
_entity_poly.type
_entity_poly.pdbx_seq_one_letter_code
_entity_poly.pdbx_strand_id
1 'polypeptide(L)'
;MKNNNKKEYKKALNLYNNGYIDKAIEICEIGISRSLEDSNLLNLKGLLLYLKGELEEAISLWKINKYHNDDEIAKAYLKDIEIDFNRRELFKESEELIRNLNIDEALQILMICKESDYNSINVNNALAICYMRKGEYVECQKCIDKVFSVDKYNIEAKSIKKEIDEILNIKSNSSVVIKSIIITGIICIIITSGILIKGKLQNGFKDDAENNFEVVNKSGEVDASESIDVSNLDTNSESINTSTKESSNDIDKKEDSNLNEHILNEDEIRENYMKATDSFDEEKYNDTKVILESTIIYAENSHLNDDIMFLLASTYEKLGDNNEAIKNFEKYISSYENGNYIEESYYKIALLYRDLNKDKSKYYAKELISKYSNSIYNNTNIIDILNN
;
A
#
# COMPACT_ATOMS: atom_id res chain seq x y z
N MET A 1 0.83 -32.50 9.66
CA MET A 1 0.71 -31.03 9.46
C MET A 1 1.04 -30.22 10.72
N LYS A 2 0.39 -30.44 11.88
CA LYS A 2 0.64 -29.69 13.14
C LYS A 2 2.12 -29.55 13.62
N ASN A 3 3.01 -30.48 13.28
CA ASN A 3 4.39 -30.47 13.79
C ASN A 3 5.37 -29.64 12.94
N ASN A 4 5.09 -29.42 11.65
CA ASN A 4 5.96 -28.63 10.77
C ASN A 4 5.76 -27.14 11.04
N ASN A 5 4.51 -26.67 11.11
CA ASN A 5 4.13 -25.29 11.45
C ASN A 5 4.85 -24.72 12.69
N LYS A 6 4.95 -25.53 13.78
CA LYS A 6 5.74 -25.19 14.97
C LYS A 6 7.25 -25.01 14.71
N LYS A 7 7.80 -25.69 13.69
CA LYS A 7 9.20 -25.57 13.26
C LYS A 7 9.42 -24.30 12.44
N GLU A 8 8.53 -23.99 11.48
CA GLU A 8 8.63 -22.76 10.69
C GLU A 8 8.52 -21.51 11.57
N TYR A 9 7.53 -21.45 12.47
CA TYR A 9 7.38 -20.32 13.40
C TYR A 9 8.62 -20.10 14.26
N LYS A 10 9.16 -21.17 14.88
CA LYS A 10 10.39 -21.09 15.68
C LYS A 10 11.59 -20.62 14.86
N LYS A 11 11.69 -21.06 13.61
CA LYS A 11 12.76 -20.66 12.69
C LYS A 11 12.64 -19.18 12.33
N ALA A 12 11.45 -18.71 11.95
CA ALA A 12 11.20 -17.31 11.64
C ALA A 12 11.49 -16.41 12.86
N LEU A 13 11.00 -16.79 14.04
CA LEU A 13 11.23 -16.05 15.28
C LEU A 13 12.73 -15.99 15.65
N ASN A 14 13.48 -17.08 15.44
CA ASN A 14 14.93 -17.08 15.65
C ASN A 14 15.64 -16.14 14.67
N LEU A 15 15.27 -16.14 13.39
CA LEU A 15 15.83 -15.23 12.39
C LEU A 15 15.57 -13.78 12.76
N TYR A 16 14.34 -13.44 13.14
CA TYR A 16 13.95 -12.11 13.61
C TYR A 16 14.78 -11.67 14.82
N ASN A 17 14.89 -12.51 15.86
CA ASN A 17 15.68 -12.21 17.06
C ASN A 17 17.18 -12.02 16.81
N ASN A 18 17.68 -12.41 15.64
CA ASN A 18 19.07 -12.21 15.23
C ASN A 18 19.24 -11.11 14.17
N GLY A 19 18.19 -10.30 13.94
CA GLY A 19 18.20 -9.15 13.03
C GLY A 19 18.09 -9.53 11.55
N TYR A 20 17.56 -10.71 11.22
CA TYR A 20 17.36 -11.20 9.85
C TYR A 20 15.89 -11.09 9.42
N ILE A 21 15.33 -9.88 9.46
CA ILE A 21 13.89 -9.65 9.23
C ILE A 21 13.39 -10.18 7.88
N ASP A 22 14.08 -9.93 6.76
CA ASP A 22 13.63 -10.38 5.44
C ASP A 22 13.58 -11.90 5.34
N LYS A 23 14.58 -12.58 5.91
CA LYS A 23 14.60 -14.05 5.97
C LYS A 23 13.50 -14.58 6.89
N ALA A 24 13.16 -13.87 7.96
CA ALA A 24 12.07 -14.25 8.83
C ALA A 24 10.72 -14.16 8.10
N ILE A 25 10.50 -13.10 7.31
CA ILE A 25 9.32 -12.94 6.44
C ILE A 25 9.22 -14.08 5.43
N GLU A 26 10.31 -14.42 4.73
CA GLU A 26 10.35 -15.52 3.76
C GLU A 26 9.96 -16.87 4.40
N ILE A 27 10.47 -17.15 5.62
CA ILE A 27 10.09 -18.38 6.33
C ILE A 27 8.62 -18.35 6.77
N CYS A 28 8.08 -17.20 7.15
CA CYS A 28 6.66 -17.08 7.43
C CYS A 28 5.82 -17.36 6.18
N GLU A 29 6.19 -16.82 5.02
CA GLU A 29 5.50 -17.07 3.75
C GLU A 29 5.47 -18.56 3.39
N ILE A 30 6.61 -19.23 3.49
CA ILE A 30 6.71 -20.67 3.26
C ILE A 30 5.79 -21.45 4.21
N GLY A 31 5.68 -21.04 5.48
CA GLY A 31 4.80 -21.69 6.43
C GLY A 31 3.31 -21.43 6.16
N ILE A 32 2.94 -20.17 5.89
CA ILE A 32 1.57 -19.73 5.61
C ILE A 32 1.04 -20.36 4.32
N SER A 33 1.87 -20.50 3.29
CA SER A 33 1.49 -21.14 2.00
C SER A 33 0.96 -22.57 2.14
N ARG A 34 1.23 -23.22 3.27
CA ARG A 34 0.76 -24.59 3.56
C ARG A 34 -0.56 -24.62 4.31
N SER A 35 -0.90 -23.58 5.05
CA SER A 35 -2.09 -23.50 5.89
C SER A 35 -2.31 -22.09 6.44
N LEU A 36 -3.46 -21.49 6.11
CA LEU A 36 -3.91 -20.22 6.69
C LEU A 36 -4.38 -20.36 8.16
N GLU A 37 -4.51 -21.59 8.68
CA GLU A 37 -4.88 -21.83 10.09
C GLU A 37 -3.75 -21.53 11.10
N ASP A 38 -2.52 -21.22 10.63
CA ASP A 38 -1.41 -20.93 11.53
C ASP A 38 -1.40 -19.46 11.95
N SER A 39 -2.20 -19.15 12.96
CA SER A 39 -2.30 -17.81 13.54
C SER A 39 -0.93 -17.23 13.93
N ASN A 40 -0.01 -18.04 14.46
CA ASN A 40 1.28 -17.54 14.94
C ASN A 40 2.15 -17.01 13.80
N LEU A 41 2.12 -17.68 12.65
CA LEU A 41 2.87 -17.26 11.47
C LEU A 41 2.26 -16.02 10.82
N LEU A 42 0.92 -15.96 10.73
CA LEU A 42 0.21 -14.78 10.22
C LEU A 42 0.52 -13.55 11.08
N ASN A 43 0.39 -13.67 12.40
CA ASN A 43 0.71 -12.58 13.33
C ASN A 43 2.17 -12.17 13.28
N LEU A 44 3.10 -13.14 13.24
CA LEU A 44 4.52 -12.82 13.14
C LEU A 44 4.82 -12.09 11.82
N LYS A 45 4.35 -12.59 10.68
CA LYS A 45 4.57 -11.92 9.39
C LYS A 45 3.97 -10.50 9.38
N GLY A 46 2.75 -10.34 9.91
CA GLY A 46 2.09 -9.04 10.04
C GLY A 46 2.93 -8.06 10.86
N LEU A 47 3.44 -8.48 12.02
CA LEU A 47 4.35 -7.68 12.84
C LEU A 47 5.63 -7.30 12.09
N LEU A 48 6.26 -8.22 11.37
CA LEU A 48 7.51 -7.93 10.65
C LEU A 48 7.29 -6.89 9.54
N LEU A 49 6.18 -7.00 8.80
CA LEU A 49 5.80 -6.02 7.77
C LEU A 49 5.46 -4.66 8.40
N TYR A 50 4.75 -4.66 9.51
CA TYR A 50 4.42 -3.47 10.29
C TYR A 50 5.67 -2.70 10.76
N LEU A 51 6.69 -3.40 11.27
CA LEU A 51 7.97 -2.80 11.66
C LEU A 51 8.72 -2.18 10.45
N LYS A 52 8.55 -2.76 9.26
CA LYS A 52 9.13 -2.27 7.99
C LYS A 52 8.37 -1.10 7.37
N GLY A 53 7.16 -0.80 7.85
CA GLY A 53 6.29 0.24 7.29
C GLY A 53 5.32 -0.27 6.21
N GLU A 54 5.28 -1.57 5.94
CA GLU A 54 4.40 -2.22 4.96
C GLU A 54 3.02 -2.48 5.60
N LEU A 55 2.29 -1.40 5.87
CA LEU A 55 1.12 -1.45 6.75
C LEU A 55 -0.12 -2.07 6.08
N GLU A 56 -0.34 -1.91 4.78
CA GLU A 56 -1.43 -2.59 4.07
C GLU A 56 -1.27 -4.11 4.09
N GLU A 57 -0.06 -4.61 3.85
CA GLU A 57 0.25 -6.04 3.87
C GLU A 57 0.14 -6.61 5.29
N ALA A 58 0.55 -5.85 6.31
CA ALA A 58 0.36 -6.23 7.71
C ALA A 58 -1.13 -6.34 8.06
N ILE A 59 -1.93 -5.35 7.70
CA ILE A 59 -3.39 -5.33 7.89
C ILE A 59 -4.03 -6.53 7.21
N SER A 60 -3.65 -6.83 5.98
CA SER A 60 -4.19 -7.95 5.22
C SER A 60 -3.99 -9.27 5.95
N LEU A 61 -2.81 -9.50 6.51
CA LEU A 61 -2.51 -10.71 7.30
C LEU A 61 -3.33 -10.78 8.59
N TRP A 62 -3.52 -9.66 9.29
CA TRP A 62 -4.35 -9.63 10.49
C TRP A 62 -5.84 -9.80 10.17
N LYS A 63 -6.34 -9.24 9.07
CA LYS A 63 -7.72 -9.48 8.58
C LYS A 63 -7.93 -10.97 8.27
N ILE A 64 -7.00 -11.61 7.56
CA ILE A 64 -7.01 -13.06 7.31
C ILE A 64 -7.04 -13.84 8.63
N ASN A 65 -6.20 -13.47 9.59
CA ASN A 65 -6.11 -14.18 10.87
C ASN A 65 -7.35 -14.00 11.75
N LYS A 66 -7.93 -12.78 11.80
CA LYS A 66 -9.21 -12.50 12.45
C LYS A 66 -10.32 -13.37 11.84
N TYR A 67 -10.43 -13.37 10.50
CA TYR A 67 -11.52 -14.06 9.81
C TYR A 67 -11.42 -15.59 9.93
N HIS A 68 -10.24 -16.17 9.70
CA HIS A 68 -10.08 -17.62 9.66
C HIS A 68 -9.86 -18.27 11.03
N ASN A 69 -9.22 -17.57 11.95
CA ASN A 69 -8.76 -18.15 13.22
C ASN A 69 -9.36 -17.50 14.47
N ASP A 70 -10.23 -16.48 14.30
CA ASP A 70 -10.81 -15.70 15.39
C ASP A 70 -9.75 -15.13 16.36
N ASP A 71 -8.59 -14.73 15.81
CA ASP A 71 -7.40 -14.43 16.59
C ASP A 71 -7.45 -13.07 17.30
N GLU A 72 -7.31 -13.09 18.63
CA GLU A 72 -7.39 -11.89 19.48
C GLU A 72 -6.22 -10.90 19.28
N ILE A 73 -5.02 -11.39 18.93
CA ILE A 73 -3.87 -10.52 18.68
C ILE A 73 -4.10 -9.73 17.39
N ALA A 74 -4.59 -10.41 16.34
CA ALA A 74 -4.95 -9.77 15.09
C ALA A 74 -6.07 -8.73 15.28
N LYS A 75 -7.11 -9.05 16.07
CA LYS A 75 -8.16 -8.07 16.43
C LYS A 75 -7.59 -6.84 17.14
N ALA A 76 -6.64 -7.04 18.07
CA ALA A 76 -6.01 -5.94 18.79
C ALA A 76 -5.20 -5.03 17.85
N TYR A 77 -4.41 -5.59 16.93
CA TYR A 77 -3.70 -4.79 15.93
C TYR A 77 -4.63 -4.00 15.00
N LEU A 78 -5.76 -4.59 14.60
CA LEU A 78 -6.72 -3.94 13.72
C LEU A 78 -7.50 -2.80 14.40
N LYS A 79 -7.59 -2.79 15.73
CA LYS A 79 -8.39 -1.80 16.47
C LYS A 79 -7.83 -0.39 16.36
N ASP A 80 -6.51 -0.24 16.41
CA ASP A 80 -5.84 1.06 16.50
C ASP A 80 -5.17 1.47 15.16
N ILE A 81 -5.59 0.83 14.07
CA ILE A 81 -4.90 0.91 12.78
C ILE A 81 -4.90 2.31 12.15
N GLU A 82 -5.95 3.09 12.41
CA GLU A 82 -6.07 4.48 11.97
C GLU A 82 -4.92 5.35 12.47
N ILE A 83 -4.50 5.13 13.73
CA ILE A 83 -3.41 5.90 14.32
C ILE A 83 -2.13 5.66 13.53
N ASP A 84 -1.93 4.46 13.00
CA ASP A 84 -0.78 4.11 12.17
C ASP A 84 -0.88 4.65 10.74
N PHE A 85 -2.08 4.78 10.17
CA PHE A 85 -2.27 5.57 8.93
C PHE A 85 -1.89 7.05 9.13
N ASN A 86 -2.32 7.67 10.24
CA ASN A 86 -1.91 9.03 10.56
C ASN A 86 -0.39 9.15 10.75
N ARG A 87 0.25 8.17 11.39
CA ARG A 87 1.72 8.12 11.52
C ARG A 87 2.42 7.97 10.17
N ARG A 88 1.81 7.31 9.18
CA ARG A 88 2.35 7.24 7.82
C ARG A 88 2.42 8.61 7.18
N GLU A 89 1.34 9.40 7.28
CA GLU A 89 1.31 10.76 6.72
C GLU A 89 2.28 11.69 7.45
N LEU A 90 2.34 11.62 8.78
CA LEU A 90 3.36 12.33 9.57
C LEU A 90 4.79 11.93 9.17
N PHE A 91 5.04 10.64 8.92
CA PHE A 91 6.34 10.19 8.46
C PHE A 91 6.70 10.80 7.10
N LYS A 92 5.77 10.81 6.12
CA LYS A 92 5.98 11.47 4.82
C LYS A 92 6.27 12.97 4.95
N GLU A 93 5.54 13.66 5.82
CA GLU A 93 5.79 15.08 6.13
C GLU A 93 7.21 15.28 6.69
N SER A 94 7.64 14.40 7.60
CA SER A 94 8.99 14.48 8.15
C SER A 94 10.08 14.29 7.10
N GLU A 95 9.86 13.44 6.08
CA GLU A 95 10.79 13.28 4.97
C GLU A 95 10.87 14.56 4.10
N GLU A 96 9.75 15.25 3.89
CA GLU A 96 9.72 16.56 3.23
C GLU A 96 10.50 17.62 4.01
N LEU A 97 10.30 17.69 5.33
CA LEU A 97 11.02 18.60 6.20
C LEU A 97 12.53 18.30 6.20
N ILE A 98 12.93 17.02 6.25
CA ILE A 98 14.35 16.62 6.11
C ILE A 98 14.91 17.08 4.76
N ARG A 99 14.19 16.89 3.64
CA ARG A 99 14.64 17.34 2.32
C ARG A 99 14.82 18.86 2.27
N ASN A 100 13.94 19.60 2.95
CA ASN A 100 13.98 21.06 3.03
C ASN A 100 14.93 21.61 4.12
N LEU A 101 15.69 20.74 4.81
CA LEU A 101 16.60 21.09 5.92
C LEU A 101 15.91 21.68 7.16
N ASN A 102 14.60 21.50 7.30
CA ASN A 102 13.82 21.85 8.49
C ASN A 102 13.95 20.74 9.54
N ILE A 103 15.16 20.59 10.10
CA ILE A 103 15.53 19.40 10.89
C ILE A 103 14.86 19.36 12.26
N ASP A 104 14.64 20.51 12.90
CA ASP A 104 14.03 20.56 14.23
C ASP A 104 12.54 20.22 14.17
N GLU A 105 11.83 20.68 13.14
CA GLU A 105 10.44 20.32 12.88
C GLU A 105 10.32 18.83 12.53
N ALA A 106 11.20 18.32 11.66
CA ALA A 106 11.23 16.89 11.33
C ALA A 106 11.43 16.01 12.57
N LEU A 107 12.32 16.40 13.49
CA LEU A 107 12.53 15.68 14.76
C LEU A 107 11.27 15.65 15.62
N GLN A 108 10.51 16.74 15.71
CA GLN A 108 9.28 16.78 16.49
C GLN A 108 8.26 15.76 15.95
N ILE A 109 8.07 15.74 14.63
CA ILE A 109 7.14 14.80 13.97
C ILE A 109 7.61 13.35 14.12
N LEU A 110 8.89 13.09 13.92
CA LEU A 110 9.45 11.74 14.06
C LEU A 110 9.35 11.21 15.51
N MET A 111 9.38 12.09 16.52
CA MET A 111 9.17 11.68 17.90
C MET A 111 7.72 11.24 18.17
N ILE A 112 6.73 11.82 17.48
CA ILE A 112 5.33 11.34 17.50
C ILE A 112 5.23 9.98 16.80
N CYS A 113 5.88 9.83 15.64
CA CYS A 113 5.88 8.55 14.91
C CYS A 113 6.47 7.41 15.77
N LYS A 114 7.52 7.71 16.55
CA LYS A 114 8.22 6.77 17.42
C LYS A 114 7.43 6.31 18.66
N GLU A 115 6.26 6.88 18.93
CA GLU A 115 5.38 6.40 20.01
C GLU A 115 4.75 5.03 19.70
N SER A 116 4.85 4.57 18.44
CA SER A 116 4.48 3.22 18.00
C SER A 116 5.69 2.49 17.43
N ASP A 117 5.58 1.15 17.38
CA ASP A 117 6.52 0.29 16.66
C ASP A 117 6.27 0.29 15.14
N TYR A 118 5.15 0.86 14.67
CA TYR A 118 4.86 1.02 13.24
C TYR A 118 6.00 1.75 12.55
N ASN A 119 6.47 1.20 11.43
CA ASN A 119 7.49 1.82 10.58
C ASN A 119 8.79 2.15 11.35
N SER A 120 9.05 1.46 12.47
CA SER A 120 10.13 1.79 13.39
C SER A 120 11.52 1.75 12.74
N ILE A 121 11.72 0.91 11.72
CA ILE A 121 12.97 0.88 10.96
C ILE A 121 13.22 2.22 10.28
N ASN A 122 12.27 2.69 9.47
CA ASN A 122 12.44 3.91 8.68
C ASN A 122 12.40 5.16 9.58
N VAL A 123 11.55 5.17 10.61
CA VAL A 123 11.53 6.25 11.63
C VAL A 123 12.89 6.39 12.31
N ASN A 124 13.55 5.29 12.70
CA ASN A 124 14.88 5.38 13.32
C ASN A 124 15.98 5.77 12.31
N ASN A 125 15.89 5.37 11.04
CA ASN A 125 16.81 5.87 10.01
C ASN A 125 16.67 7.40 9.84
N ALA A 126 15.44 7.91 9.70
CA ALA A 126 15.17 9.33 9.57
C ALA A 126 15.64 10.13 10.81
N LEU A 127 15.40 9.62 12.03
CA LEU A 127 15.94 10.20 13.25
C LEU A 127 17.47 10.21 13.26
N ALA A 128 18.12 9.13 12.82
CA ALA A 128 19.57 9.07 12.73
C ALA A 128 20.12 10.14 11.77
N ILE A 129 19.46 10.36 10.63
CA ILE A 129 19.80 11.45 9.69
C ILE A 129 19.66 12.82 10.36
N CYS A 130 18.55 13.08 11.04
CA CYS A 130 18.33 14.35 11.74
C CYS A 130 19.41 14.60 12.79
N TYR A 131 19.69 13.62 13.66
CA TYR A 131 20.73 13.72 14.69
C TYR A 131 22.12 13.89 14.07
N MET A 132 22.43 13.19 12.98
CA MET A 132 23.69 13.36 12.26
C MET A 132 23.85 14.80 11.74
N ARG A 133 22.81 15.38 11.15
CA ARG A 133 22.80 16.75 10.64
C ARG A 133 22.93 17.80 11.74
N LYS A 134 22.41 17.54 12.93
CA LYS A 134 22.62 18.38 14.12
C LYS A 134 23.98 18.19 14.78
N GLY A 135 24.75 17.18 14.37
CA GLY A 135 26.02 16.81 14.99
C GLY A 135 25.87 16.06 16.32
N GLU A 136 24.67 15.54 16.60
CA GLU A 136 24.31 14.76 17.79
C GLU A 136 24.64 13.27 17.57
N TYR A 137 25.92 12.94 17.35
CA TYR A 137 26.35 11.60 16.90
C TYR A 137 26.04 10.46 17.88
N VAL A 138 25.92 10.76 19.18
CA VAL A 138 25.54 9.74 20.18
C VAL A 138 24.09 9.30 20.00
N GLU A 139 23.16 10.24 19.78
CA GLU A 139 21.76 9.91 19.53
C GLU A 139 21.58 9.27 18.14
N CYS A 140 22.34 9.75 17.14
CA CYS A 140 22.43 9.11 15.83
C CYS A 140 22.81 7.62 15.95
N GLN A 141 23.88 7.30 16.70
CA GLN A 141 24.31 5.91 16.90
C GLN A 141 23.24 5.06 17.60
N LYS A 142 22.54 5.60 18.60
CA LYS A 142 21.43 4.88 19.27
C LYS A 142 20.31 4.53 18.30
N CYS A 143 19.96 5.43 17.39
CA CYS A 143 18.96 5.17 16.35
C CYS A 143 19.43 4.08 15.37
N ILE A 144 20.70 4.13 14.94
CA ILE A 144 21.31 3.09 14.09
C ILE A 144 21.30 1.72 14.79
N ASP A 145 21.66 1.67 16.07
CA ASP A 145 21.68 0.42 16.85
C ASP A 145 20.29 -0.20 16.98
N LYS A 146 19.25 0.64 17.13
CA LYS A 146 17.85 0.18 17.10
C LYS A 146 17.50 -0.47 15.77
N VAL A 147 17.86 0.15 14.65
CA VAL A 147 17.63 -0.43 13.32
C VAL A 147 18.36 -1.77 13.20
N PHE A 148 19.64 -1.86 13.59
CA PHE A 148 20.38 -3.12 13.51
C PHE A 148 19.90 -4.23 14.45
N SER A 149 19.17 -3.89 15.52
CA SER A 149 18.54 -4.89 16.38
C SER A 149 17.40 -5.64 15.67
N VAL A 150 16.78 -5.03 14.66
CA VAL A 150 15.65 -5.58 13.88
C VAL A 150 16.10 -6.02 12.48
N ASP A 151 16.83 -5.15 11.79
CA ASP A 151 17.39 -5.38 10.46
C ASP A 151 18.88 -5.06 10.46
N LYS A 152 19.69 -6.09 10.76
CA LYS A 152 21.16 -6.00 10.76
C LYS A 152 21.73 -5.63 9.38
N TYR A 153 20.96 -5.86 8.30
CA TYR A 153 21.43 -5.66 6.94
C TYR A 153 20.96 -4.36 6.29
N ASN A 154 20.15 -3.57 7.00
CA ASN A 154 19.60 -2.30 6.54
C ASN A 154 20.66 -1.42 5.87
N ILE A 155 20.43 -1.10 4.60
CA ILE A 155 21.40 -0.41 3.75
C ILE A 155 21.58 1.04 4.21
N GLU A 156 20.48 1.69 4.56
CA GLU A 156 20.47 3.09 4.97
C GLU A 156 21.22 3.29 6.30
N ALA A 157 20.90 2.49 7.33
CA ALA A 157 21.60 2.52 8.62
C ALA A 157 23.11 2.27 8.47
N LYS A 158 23.52 1.37 7.56
CA LYS A 158 24.95 1.15 7.24
C LYS A 158 25.59 2.37 6.57
N SER A 159 24.88 3.04 5.68
CA SER A 159 25.37 4.27 5.03
C SER A 159 25.59 5.37 6.07
N ILE A 160 24.58 5.63 6.90
CA ILE A 160 24.66 6.64 7.97
C ILE A 160 25.80 6.31 8.93
N LYS A 161 25.94 5.04 9.34
CA LYS A 161 27.04 4.60 10.22
C LYS A 161 28.41 4.90 9.61
N LYS A 162 28.59 4.60 8.33
CA LYS A 162 29.85 4.87 7.61
C LYS A 162 30.16 6.38 7.61
N GLU A 163 29.15 7.21 7.35
CA GLU A 163 29.32 8.68 7.33
C GLU A 163 29.73 9.22 8.71
N ILE A 164 29.08 8.78 9.79
CA ILE A 164 29.45 9.24 11.14
C ILE A 164 30.86 8.75 11.53
N ASP A 165 31.25 7.52 11.17
CA ASP A 165 32.58 6.98 11.45
C ASP A 165 33.66 7.80 10.72
N GLU A 166 33.42 8.20 9.48
CA GLU A 166 34.30 9.09 8.72
C GLU A 166 34.42 10.48 9.38
N ILE A 167 33.29 11.09 9.79
CA ILE A 167 33.27 12.39 10.47
C ILE A 167 34.04 12.35 11.81
N LEU A 168 33.83 11.31 12.60
CA LEU A 168 34.48 11.14 13.91
C LEU A 168 35.98 10.90 13.76
N ASN A 169 36.39 10.10 12.77
CA ASN A 169 37.80 9.87 12.45
C ASN A 169 38.50 11.16 12.01
N ILE A 170 37.85 12.00 11.19
CA ILE A 170 38.38 13.32 10.81
C ILE A 170 38.56 14.23 12.04
N LYS A 171 37.57 14.26 12.95
CA LYS A 171 37.67 15.05 14.20
C LYS A 171 38.80 14.57 15.11
N SER A 172 39.07 13.27 15.17
CA SER A 172 40.16 12.70 15.97
C SER A 172 41.55 13.02 15.40
N ASN A 173 41.69 13.16 14.08
CA ASN A 173 42.99 13.26 13.40
C ASN A 173 43.34 14.66 12.86
N SER A 174 42.46 15.67 12.96
CA SER A 174 42.68 16.98 12.32
C SER A 174 43.12 18.10 13.29
N SER A 175 44.25 18.73 12.97
CA SER A 175 44.64 20.03 13.52
C SER A 175 43.65 21.13 13.10
N VAL A 176 43.45 22.11 13.98
CA VAL A 176 42.38 23.13 14.10
C VAL A 176 41.91 23.86 12.81
N VAL A 177 42.60 23.80 11.68
CA VAL A 177 42.39 24.70 10.52
C VAL A 177 41.33 24.22 9.51
N ILE A 178 40.90 22.95 9.54
CA ILE A 178 39.93 22.41 8.55
C ILE A 178 38.45 22.68 8.95
N LYS A 179 38.21 23.30 10.11
CA LYS A 179 36.89 23.41 10.77
C LYS A 179 35.84 24.26 10.04
N SER A 180 36.17 25.00 8.98
CA SER A 180 35.21 25.90 8.31
C SER A 180 34.70 25.43 6.94
N ILE A 181 35.29 24.39 6.33
CA ILE A 181 35.04 24.08 4.90
C ILE A 181 34.12 22.86 4.69
N ILE A 182 34.00 21.94 5.65
CA ILE A 182 33.34 20.64 5.40
C ILE A 182 31.81 20.68 5.63
N ILE A 183 31.32 21.59 6.47
CA ILE A 183 29.88 21.63 6.85
C ILE A 183 28.98 22.07 5.68
N THR A 184 29.50 22.84 4.72
CA THR A 184 28.73 23.34 3.57
C THR A 184 28.75 22.44 2.34
N GLY A 185 29.62 21.43 2.27
CA GLY A 185 29.79 20.59 1.07
C GLY A 185 28.97 19.29 1.03
N ILE A 186 28.56 18.75 2.18
CA ILE A 186 27.94 17.42 2.28
C ILE A 186 26.41 17.48 2.02
N ILE A 187 25.81 18.66 2.08
CA ILE A 187 24.36 18.90 1.87
C ILE A 187 23.90 18.52 0.44
N CYS A 188 24.79 18.56 -0.56
CA CYS A 188 24.39 18.39 -1.96
C CYS A 188 24.35 16.93 -2.47
N ILE A 189 24.90 15.95 -1.74
CA ILE A 189 25.04 14.58 -2.28
C ILE A 189 23.75 13.75 -2.08
N ILE A 190 22.96 14.03 -1.04
CA ILE A 190 21.76 13.24 -0.69
C ILE A 190 20.58 13.50 -1.65
N ILE A 191 20.57 14.62 -2.38
CA ILE A 191 19.47 14.94 -3.33
C ILE A 191 19.49 14.02 -4.57
N THR A 192 20.58 13.30 -4.84
CA THR A 192 20.73 12.50 -6.08
C THR A 192 20.67 10.98 -5.90
N SER A 193 20.81 10.45 -4.68
CA SER A 193 20.78 9.00 -4.43
C SER A 193 19.38 8.37 -4.48
N GLY A 194 18.32 9.17 -4.58
CA GLY A 194 16.95 8.70 -4.78
C GLY A 194 16.54 8.43 -6.25
N ILE A 195 17.40 8.67 -7.25
CA ILE A 195 16.98 8.63 -8.67
C ILE A 195 17.71 7.61 -9.57
N LEU A 196 18.73 6.87 -9.12
CA LEU A 196 19.47 5.97 -10.06
C LEU A 196 19.77 4.55 -9.55
N ILE A 197 18.74 3.80 -9.16
CA ILE A 197 18.78 2.31 -9.21
C ILE A 197 17.49 1.77 -9.84
N LYS A 198 17.18 2.23 -11.05
CA LYS A 198 16.40 1.47 -12.04
C LYS A 198 17.12 1.63 -13.39
N GLY A 199 18.12 0.78 -13.62
CA GLY A 199 18.83 0.74 -14.90
C GLY A 199 20.17 0.03 -14.80
N LYS A 200 20.22 -1.19 -15.37
CA LYS A 200 21.40 -2.02 -15.66
C LYS A 200 22.03 -2.77 -14.48
N LEU A 201 21.46 -3.94 -14.18
CA LEU A 201 22.24 -5.07 -13.69
C LEU A 201 22.03 -6.28 -14.61
N GLN A 202 22.68 -6.25 -15.78
CA GLN A 202 23.03 -7.47 -16.50
C GLN A 202 24.25 -7.19 -17.38
N ASN A 203 25.42 -7.57 -16.88
CA ASN A 203 26.41 -8.39 -17.60
C ASN A 203 27.72 -8.44 -16.81
N GLY A 204 28.16 -9.65 -16.50
CA GLY A 204 29.43 -9.89 -15.82
C GLY A 204 29.68 -11.34 -15.43
N PHE A 205 29.16 -12.33 -16.16
CA PHE A 205 29.76 -13.66 -16.19
C PHE A 205 30.01 -14.01 -17.65
N LYS A 206 31.28 -14.23 -17.98
CA LYS A 206 31.71 -14.75 -19.27
C LYS A 206 32.66 -15.91 -19.04
N ASP A 207 32.56 -16.81 -20.03
CA ASP A 207 33.43 -17.93 -20.39
C ASP A 207 33.06 -19.26 -19.71
N ASP A 208 32.80 -20.37 -20.40
CA ASP A 208 32.85 -20.74 -21.83
C ASP A 208 32.00 -22.01 -22.04
N ALA A 209 31.36 -22.15 -23.21
CA ALA A 209 31.22 -23.42 -23.94
C ALA A 209 30.59 -23.18 -25.33
N GLU A 210 31.41 -23.33 -26.36
CA GLU A 210 31.02 -23.39 -27.77
C GLU A 210 30.04 -24.54 -28.04
N ASN A 211 29.05 -24.31 -28.91
CA ASN A 211 28.89 -25.06 -30.17
C ASN A 211 27.70 -24.56 -31.03
N ASN A 212 28.07 -23.90 -32.14
CA ASN A 212 27.63 -24.07 -33.53
C ASN A 212 26.17 -23.93 -34.03
N PHE A 213 26.10 -23.10 -35.09
CA PHE A 213 25.24 -23.15 -36.31
C PHE A 213 23.78 -22.70 -36.17
N GLU A 214 23.18 -21.88 -37.06
CA GLU A 214 23.60 -21.27 -38.33
C GLU A 214 22.64 -20.10 -38.65
N VAL A 215 23.15 -19.09 -39.35
CA VAL A 215 22.42 -17.90 -39.82
C VAL A 215 21.78 -18.20 -41.18
N VAL A 216 20.51 -17.83 -41.38
CA VAL A 216 20.02 -17.43 -42.71
C VAL A 216 19.17 -16.17 -42.60
N ASN A 217 19.71 -15.08 -43.14
CA ASN A 217 19.03 -13.84 -43.48
C ASN A 217 18.11 -14.04 -44.69
N LYS A 218 16.99 -13.29 -44.77
CA LYS A 218 16.70 -12.46 -45.95
C LYS A 218 15.62 -11.41 -45.70
N SER A 219 16.00 -10.19 -46.04
CA SER A 219 15.23 -8.97 -46.24
C SER A 219 14.25 -9.04 -47.41
N GLY A 220 13.18 -8.23 -47.35
CA GLY A 220 12.38 -7.81 -48.50
C GLY A 220 11.14 -7.01 -48.11
N GLU A 221 11.24 -5.68 -48.09
CA GLU A 221 10.11 -4.75 -48.25
C GLU A 221 9.58 -4.80 -49.68
N VAL A 222 8.26 -4.70 -49.87
CA VAL A 222 7.58 -3.87 -50.90
C VAL A 222 6.15 -3.55 -50.44
N ASP A 223 5.82 -2.26 -50.43
CA ASP A 223 4.49 -1.65 -50.29
C ASP A 223 3.53 -1.95 -51.45
N ALA A 224 2.22 -1.99 -51.18
CA ALA A 224 1.21 -1.29 -51.98
C ALA A 224 -0.17 -1.29 -51.30
N SER A 225 -0.71 -0.09 -51.16
CA SER A 225 -2.03 0.33 -50.68
C SER A 225 -3.17 0.18 -51.70
N GLU A 226 -4.40 0.06 -51.21
CA GLU A 226 -5.66 0.58 -51.78
C GLU A 226 -6.73 0.49 -50.67
N SER A 227 -7.70 1.38 -50.41
CA SER A 227 -7.93 2.81 -50.65
C SER A 227 -9.29 3.17 -50.02
N ILE A 228 -9.36 4.28 -49.26
CA ILE A 228 -10.35 5.41 -49.33
C ILE A 228 -11.86 5.08 -49.11
N ASP A 229 -12.53 5.49 -48.03
CA ASP A 229 -12.98 6.83 -47.53
C ASP A 229 -14.45 7.15 -47.91
N VAL A 230 -15.14 7.89 -47.03
CA VAL A 230 -16.02 9.07 -47.25
C VAL A 230 -16.84 9.32 -45.97
N SER A 231 -16.33 10.21 -45.09
CA SER A 231 -16.83 11.58 -44.75
C SER A 231 -18.36 11.81 -44.68
N ASN A 232 -19.04 12.67 -43.89
CA ASN A 232 -18.83 13.95 -43.18
C ASN A 232 -20.13 14.21 -42.33
N LEU A 233 -20.29 15.13 -41.35
CA LEU A 233 -20.14 16.60 -41.29
C LEU A 233 -20.16 17.02 -39.78
N ASP A 234 -19.20 17.82 -39.29
CA ASP A 234 -19.14 19.31 -39.17
C ASP A 234 -20.09 19.94 -38.11
N THR A 235 -19.58 20.38 -36.93
CA THR A 235 -19.15 21.75 -36.51
C THR A 235 -20.28 22.81 -36.48
N ASN A 236 -20.53 23.59 -35.42
CA ASN A 236 -19.68 24.67 -34.91
C ASN A 236 -20.17 25.31 -33.57
N SER A 237 -19.21 25.82 -32.78
CA SER A 237 -19.11 26.99 -31.87
C SER A 237 -20.33 27.93 -31.64
N GLU A 238 -20.56 28.56 -30.47
CA GLU A 238 -19.78 29.67 -29.87
C GLU A 238 -20.14 29.97 -28.39
N SER A 239 -19.19 30.61 -27.70
CA SER A 239 -19.13 31.18 -26.33
C SER A 239 -20.03 32.40 -26.04
N ILE A 240 -20.24 32.78 -24.76
CA ILE A 240 -20.08 34.17 -24.20
C ILE A 240 -20.22 34.22 -22.65
N ASN A 241 -19.52 35.22 -22.10
CA ASN A 241 -19.04 35.57 -20.76
C ASN A 241 -20.02 35.99 -19.61
N THR A 242 -19.47 35.83 -18.39
CA THR A 242 -19.57 36.55 -17.09
C THR A 242 -20.34 37.87 -16.94
N SER A 243 -21.03 38.09 -15.79
CA SER A 243 -20.78 39.14 -14.76
C SER A 243 -21.97 39.38 -13.78
N THR A 244 -21.64 39.65 -12.51
CA THR A 244 -22.47 40.03 -11.33
C THR A 244 -22.86 41.53 -11.26
N LYS A 245 -24.08 41.87 -10.76
CA LYS A 245 -24.39 42.70 -9.56
C LYS A 245 -25.81 43.34 -9.50
N GLU A 246 -26.49 43.08 -8.36
CA GLU A 246 -27.33 43.92 -7.46
C GLU A 246 -28.45 44.89 -7.95
N SER A 247 -29.69 44.67 -7.47
CA SER A 247 -30.39 45.55 -6.47
C SER A 247 -31.84 45.11 -6.12
N SER A 248 -32.03 44.77 -4.83
CA SER A 248 -33.15 45.06 -3.89
C SER A 248 -34.61 45.29 -4.34
N ASN A 249 -35.57 44.53 -3.76
CA ASN A 249 -36.58 45.02 -2.80
C ASN A 249 -37.49 43.90 -2.22
N ASP A 250 -37.40 43.72 -0.90
CA ASP A 250 -38.38 43.39 0.16
C ASP A 250 -39.53 42.36 0.02
N ILE A 251 -39.41 41.36 0.92
CA ILE A 251 -40.39 40.85 1.92
C ILE A 251 -41.71 40.22 1.41
N ASP A 252 -41.81 38.88 1.43
CA ASP A 252 -42.56 38.21 2.51
C ASP A 252 -42.30 36.69 2.61
N LYS A 253 -42.32 36.21 3.86
CA LYS A 253 -41.88 34.90 4.36
C LYS A 253 -42.55 33.69 3.71
N LYS A 254 -41.76 32.63 3.43
CA LYS A 254 -42.06 31.22 3.80
C LYS A 254 -40.85 30.29 3.58
N GLU A 255 -40.42 29.68 4.69
CA GLU A 255 -39.68 28.42 4.86
C GLU A 255 -38.45 28.19 3.98
N ASP A 256 -37.30 28.62 4.50
CA ASP A 256 -35.97 28.26 4.01
C ASP A 256 -35.49 26.98 4.71
N SER A 257 -35.68 25.83 4.07
CA SER A 257 -34.95 24.61 4.39
C SER A 257 -33.58 24.68 3.70
N ASN A 258 -32.67 25.44 4.30
CA ASN A 258 -31.28 25.51 3.88
C ASN A 258 -30.58 24.20 4.29
N LEU A 259 -30.66 23.18 3.42
CA LEU A 259 -29.81 22.01 3.51
C LEU A 259 -28.43 22.44 3.00
N ASN A 260 -27.58 22.93 3.90
CA ASN A 260 -26.15 22.97 3.63
C ASN A 260 -25.73 21.52 3.33
N GLU A 261 -25.32 21.26 2.09
CA GLU A 261 -24.80 19.97 1.65
C GLU A 261 -23.50 19.72 2.44
N HIS A 262 -23.63 19.02 3.55
CA HIS A 262 -22.53 18.71 4.44
C HIS A 262 -21.62 17.68 3.74
N ILE A 263 -20.52 18.17 3.16
CA ILE A 263 -19.47 17.32 2.61
C ILE A 263 -18.73 16.66 3.77
N LEU A 264 -18.67 15.32 3.79
CA LEU A 264 -17.91 14.61 4.82
C LEU A 264 -16.42 14.88 4.65
N ASN A 265 -15.74 15.21 5.75
CA ASN A 265 -14.28 15.24 5.79
C ASN A 265 -13.69 13.84 5.99
N GLU A 266 -12.37 13.69 5.91
CA GLU A 266 -11.68 12.40 6.01
C GLU A 266 -11.93 11.68 7.34
N ASP A 267 -12.06 12.42 8.44
CA ASP A 267 -12.32 11.84 9.76
C ASP A 267 -13.76 11.32 9.88
N GLU A 268 -14.71 12.00 9.26
CA GLU A 268 -16.12 11.58 9.23
C GLU A 268 -16.34 10.38 8.30
N ILE A 269 -15.66 10.36 7.14
CA ILE A 269 -15.64 9.21 6.23
C ILE A 269 -15.13 7.98 6.99
N ARG A 270 -14.08 8.16 7.78
CA ARG A 270 -13.49 7.09 8.58
C ARG A 270 -14.39 6.63 9.71
N GLU A 271 -14.97 7.56 10.48
CA GLU A 271 -15.92 7.22 11.54
C GLU A 271 -17.10 6.41 10.98
N ASN A 272 -17.61 6.80 9.81
CA ASN A 272 -18.66 6.06 9.13
C ASN A 272 -18.19 4.68 8.65
N TYR A 273 -16.98 4.56 8.08
CA TYR A 273 -16.43 3.27 7.67
C TYR A 273 -16.25 2.31 8.86
N MET A 274 -15.77 2.81 10.01
CA MET A 274 -15.66 2.02 11.24
C MET A 274 -17.04 1.54 11.72
N LYS A 275 -18.03 2.45 11.79
CA LYS A 275 -19.42 2.10 12.16
C LYS A 275 -20.02 1.08 11.20
N ALA A 276 -19.79 1.24 9.90
CA ALA A 276 -20.25 0.28 8.90
C ALA A 276 -19.60 -1.09 9.08
N THR A 277 -18.30 -1.14 9.36
CA THR A 277 -17.58 -2.39 9.61
C THR A 277 -18.09 -3.10 10.86
N ASP A 278 -18.26 -2.39 11.98
CA ASP A 278 -18.85 -2.94 13.21
C ASP A 278 -20.28 -3.46 12.96
N SER A 279 -21.08 -2.67 12.24
CA SER A 279 -22.44 -3.06 11.85
C SER A 279 -22.47 -4.29 10.95
N PHE A 280 -21.50 -4.44 10.05
CA PHE A 280 -21.37 -5.60 9.16
C PHE A 280 -21.00 -6.86 9.94
N ASP A 281 -20.05 -6.74 10.88
CA ASP A 281 -19.61 -7.81 11.78
C ASP A 281 -20.76 -8.27 12.70
N GLU A 282 -21.67 -7.36 13.09
CA GLU A 282 -22.91 -7.66 13.81
C GLU A 282 -24.06 -8.18 12.92
N GLU A 283 -23.79 -8.46 11.65
CA GLU A 283 -24.76 -8.92 10.63
C GLU A 283 -25.93 -7.94 10.37
N LYS A 284 -25.78 -6.67 10.74
CA LYS A 284 -26.79 -5.61 10.52
C LYS A 284 -26.65 -5.01 9.12
N TYR A 285 -26.76 -5.83 8.09
CA TYR A 285 -26.42 -5.46 6.71
C TYR A 285 -27.25 -4.30 6.13
N ASN A 286 -28.51 -4.11 6.57
CA ASN A 286 -29.29 -2.95 6.13
C ASN A 286 -28.74 -1.64 6.68
N ASP A 287 -28.31 -1.62 7.95
CA ASP A 287 -27.72 -0.44 8.58
C ASP A 287 -26.36 -0.15 7.95
N THR A 288 -25.53 -1.19 7.76
CA THR A 288 -24.27 -1.11 7.05
C THR A 288 -24.44 -0.46 5.67
N LYS A 289 -25.42 -0.93 4.89
CA LYS A 289 -25.70 -0.41 3.55
C LYS A 289 -25.99 1.09 3.59
N VAL A 290 -26.87 1.54 4.48
CA VAL A 290 -27.24 2.96 4.59
C VAL A 290 -26.02 3.82 4.88
N ILE A 291 -25.17 3.38 5.82
CA ILE A 291 -23.95 4.11 6.18
C ILE A 291 -23.00 4.19 4.97
N LEU A 292 -22.74 3.06 4.31
CA LEU A 292 -21.80 3.00 3.18
C LEU A 292 -22.30 3.75 1.95
N GLU A 293 -23.58 3.65 1.59
CA GLU A 293 -24.18 4.40 0.46
C GLU A 293 -24.06 5.91 0.67
N SER A 294 -24.28 6.39 1.89
CA SER A 294 -24.13 7.83 2.20
C SER A 294 -22.67 8.28 2.23
N THR A 295 -21.74 7.38 2.57
CA THR A 295 -20.32 7.71 2.75
C THR A 295 -19.54 7.68 1.44
N ILE A 296 -19.81 6.70 0.57
CA ILE A 296 -19.05 6.49 -0.68
C ILE A 296 -19.16 7.70 -1.64
N ILE A 297 -20.22 8.50 -1.52
CA ILE A 297 -20.44 9.73 -2.32
C ILE A 297 -19.33 10.76 -2.07
N TYR A 298 -18.78 10.79 -0.86
CA TYR A 298 -17.75 11.75 -0.44
C TYR A 298 -16.34 11.16 -0.43
N ALA A 299 -16.23 9.84 -0.62
CA ALA A 299 -14.97 9.11 -0.45
C ALA A 299 -14.07 9.10 -1.70
N GLU A 300 -14.41 9.76 -2.82
CA GLU A 300 -13.67 9.65 -4.10
C GLU A 300 -12.15 9.82 -3.95
N ASN A 301 -11.72 10.79 -3.15
CA ASN A 301 -10.31 11.08 -2.88
C ASN A 301 -9.78 10.52 -1.56
N SER A 302 -10.61 9.79 -0.80
CA SER A 302 -10.20 9.17 0.46
C SER A 302 -9.40 7.90 0.19
N HIS A 303 -8.39 7.65 1.03
CA HIS A 303 -7.63 6.40 1.02
C HIS A 303 -8.49 5.17 1.36
N LEU A 304 -9.68 5.37 1.95
CA LEU A 304 -10.64 4.32 2.30
C LEU A 304 -11.64 4.02 1.18
N ASN A 305 -11.55 4.68 0.03
CA ASN A 305 -12.55 4.49 -1.03
C ASN A 305 -12.65 3.03 -1.47
N ASP A 306 -11.51 2.38 -1.70
CA ASP A 306 -11.48 0.99 -2.15
C ASP A 306 -12.06 0.05 -1.08
N ASP A 307 -11.67 0.24 0.18
CA ASP A 307 -12.23 -0.43 1.35
C ASP A 307 -13.77 -0.28 1.45
N ILE A 308 -14.28 0.95 1.33
CA ILE A 308 -15.72 1.26 1.40
C ILE A 308 -16.45 0.62 0.22
N MET A 309 -15.91 0.71 -0.99
CA MET A 309 -16.54 0.16 -2.20
C MET A 309 -16.62 -1.36 -2.15
N PHE A 310 -15.56 -2.03 -1.70
CA PHE A 310 -15.54 -3.47 -1.52
C PHE A 310 -16.52 -3.93 -0.42
N LEU A 311 -16.54 -3.25 0.72
CA LEU A 311 -17.45 -3.57 1.81
C LEU A 311 -18.91 -3.35 1.41
N LEU A 312 -19.19 -2.30 0.62
CA LEU A 312 -20.52 -2.04 0.08
C LEU A 312 -20.97 -3.16 -0.87
N ALA A 313 -20.10 -3.59 -1.78
CA ALA A 313 -20.37 -4.72 -2.67
C ALA A 313 -20.69 -6.01 -1.89
N SER A 314 -19.87 -6.30 -0.87
CA SER A 314 -20.06 -7.44 0.03
C SER A 314 -21.35 -7.33 0.85
N THR A 315 -21.77 -6.12 1.23
CA THR A 315 -23.03 -5.86 1.94
C THR A 315 -24.23 -6.18 1.06
N TYR A 316 -24.23 -5.77 -0.22
CA TYR A 316 -25.28 -6.15 -1.15
C TYR A 316 -25.32 -7.66 -1.41
N GLU A 317 -24.16 -8.32 -1.51
CA GLU A 317 -24.07 -9.79 -1.62
C GLU A 317 -24.76 -10.45 -0.42
N LYS A 318 -24.48 -10.00 0.81
CA LYS A 318 -25.09 -10.53 2.04
C LYS A 318 -26.59 -10.28 2.13
N LEU A 319 -27.08 -9.19 1.55
CA LEU A 319 -28.51 -8.89 1.43
C LEU A 319 -29.21 -9.69 0.32
N GLY A 320 -28.45 -10.40 -0.52
CA GLY A 320 -28.97 -11.12 -1.69
C GLY A 320 -29.31 -10.22 -2.88
N ASP A 321 -28.89 -8.95 -2.85
CA ASP A 321 -29.05 -8.03 -3.98
C ASP A 321 -27.89 -8.22 -4.96
N ASN A 322 -27.96 -9.31 -5.72
CA ASN A 322 -26.88 -9.71 -6.62
C ASN A 322 -26.60 -8.66 -7.70
N ASN A 323 -27.61 -7.88 -8.12
CA ASN A 323 -27.43 -6.86 -9.17
C ASN A 323 -26.55 -5.71 -8.67
N GLU A 324 -26.86 -5.15 -7.50
CA GLU A 324 -26.03 -4.08 -6.93
C GLU A 324 -24.67 -4.61 -6.44
N ALA A 325 -24.60 -5.85 -5.92
CA ALA A 325 -23.32 -6.47 -5.57
C ALA A 325 -22.39 -6.57 -6.79
N ILE A 326 -22.89 -7.12 -7.90
CA ILE A 326 -22.16 -7.23 -9.17
C ILE A 326 -21.69 -5.86 -9.66
N LYS A 327 -22.58 -4.86 -9.67
CA LYS A 327 -22.26 -3.51 -10.13
C LYS A 327 -21.13 -2.89 -9.32
N ASN A 328 -21.14 -3.04 -8.00
CA ASN A 328 -20.10 -2.50 -7.14
C ASN A 328 -18.77 -3.29 -7.26
N PHE A 329 -18.81 -4.62 -7.40
CA PHE A 329 -17.59 -5.40 -7.68
C PHE A 329 -16.99 -5.08 -9.06
N GLU A 330 -17.81 -4.91 -10.11
CA GLU A 330 -17.36 -4.45 -11.44
C GLU A 330 -16.68 -3.08 -11.35
N LYS A 331 -17.29 -2.14 -10.60
CA LYS A 331 -16.72 -0.82 -10.35
C LYS A 331 -15.36 -0.93 -9.63
N TYR A 332 -15.29 -1.75 -8.58
CA TYR A 332 -14.04 -1.98 -7.85
C TYR A 332 -12.93 -2.49 -8.77
N ILE A 333 -13.21 -3.56 -9.53
CA ILE A 333 -12.25 -4.17 -10.47
C ILE A 333 -11.76 -3.15 -11.50
N SER A 334 -12.64 -2.29 -12.02
CA SER A 334 -12.27 -1.27 -13.00
C SER A 334 -11.48 -0.09 -12.41
N SER A 335 -11.65 0.19 -11.12
CA SER A 335 -11.05 1.35 -10.46
C SER A 335 -9.73 1.01 -9.73
N TYR A 336 -9.57 -0.25 -9.31
CA TYR A 336 -8.49 -0.69 -8.43
C TYR A 336 -7.81 -1.97 -8.93
N GLU A 337 -7.13 -1.91 -10.09
CA GLU A 337 -6.46 -3.08 -10.71
C GLU A 337 -5.40 -3.75 -9.81
N ASN A 338 -4.84 -3.00 -8.85
CA ASN A 338 -3.91 -3.50 -7.82
C ASN A 338 -4.47 -3.31 -6.39
N GLY A 339 -5.79 -3.20 -6.24
CA GLY A 339 -6.43 -3.01 -4.94
C GLY A 339 -6.34 -4.23 -4.03
N ASN A 340 -6.39 -4.01 -2.71
CA ASN A 340 -6.23 -5.07 -1.70
C ASN A 340 -7.25 -6.21 -1.83
N TYR A 341 -8.42 -5.94 -2.43
CA TYR A 341 -9.50 -6.92 -2.61
C TYR A 341 -9.68 -7.35 -4.07
N ILE A 342 -8.72 -7.08 -4.95
CA ILE A 342 -8.89 -7.33 -6.38
C ILE A 342 -9.11 -8.81 -6.70
N GLU A 343 -8.31 -9.69 -6.10
CA GLU A 343 -8.43 -11.15 -6.28
C GLU A 343 -9.77 -11.66 -5.73
N GLU A 344 -10.17 -11.17 -4.55
CA GLU A 344 -11.46 -11.54 -3.94
C GLU A 344 -12.64 -11.02 -4.77
N SER A 345 -12.55 -9.80 -5.30
CA SER A 345 -13.59 -9.21 -6.15
C SER A 345 -13.81 -10.04 -7.41
N TYR A 346 -12.73 -10.46 -8.08
CA TYR A 346 -12.79 -11.38 -9.22
C TYR A 346 -13.45 -12.71 -8.85
N TYR A 347 -13.11 -13.27 -7.68
CA TYR A 347 -13.71 -14.50 -7.18
C TYR A 347 -15.21 -14.35 -6.91
N LYS A 348 -15.58 -13.33 -6.14
CA LYS A 348 -16.96 -13.03 -5.74
C LYS A 348 -17.86 -12.80 -6.94
N ILE A 349 -17.41 -12.00 -7.91
CA ILE A 349 -18.20 -11.71 -9.10
C ILE A 349 -18.35 -12.93 -10.02
N ALA A 350 -17.33 -13.80 -10.11
CA ALA A 350 -17.44 -15.06 -10.83
C ALA A 350 -18.53 -15.96 -10.23
N LEU A 351 -18.62 -16.04 -8.90
CA LEU A 351 -19.67 -16.79 -8.21
C LEU A 351 -21.05 -16.18 -8.40
N LEU A 352 -21.18 -14.85 -8.27
CA LEU A 352 -22.45 -14.15 -8.46
C LEU A 352 -23.01 -14.36 -9.87
N TYR A 353 -22.16 -14.36 -10.89
CA TYR A 353 -22.56 -14.62 -12.26
C TYR A 353 -22.86 -16.09 -12.58
N ARG A 354 -22.48 -17.05 -11.73
CA ARG A 354 -22.56 -18.49 -12.03
C ARG A 354 -23.95 -18.91 -12.54
N ASP A 355 -24.99 -18.42 -11.86
CA ASP A 355 -26.38 -18.76 -12.14
C ASP A 355 -27.10 -17.68 -12.98
N LEU A 356 -26.48 -16.49 -13.15
CA LEU A 356 -27.04 -15.35 -13.89
C LEU A 356 -26.56 -15.28 -15.35
N ASN A 357 -25.26 -15.47 -15.57
CA ASN A 357 -24.62 -15.43 -16.89
C ASN A 357 -23.32 -16.25 -16.88
N LYS A 358 -23.39 -17.47 -17.44
CA LYS A 358 -22.26 -18.40 -17.47
C LYS A 358 -21.03 -17.87 -18.19
N ASP A 359 -21.21 -17.10 -19.26
CA ASP A 359 -20.09 -16.56 -20.03
C ASP A 359 -19.33 -15.50 -19.23
N LYS A 360 -20.05 -14.61 -18.54
CA LYS A 360 -19.44 -13.65 -17.61
C LYS A 360 -18.78 -14.34 -16.42
N SER A 361 -19.43 -15.36 -15.84
CA SER A 361 -18.86 -16.16 -14.75
C SER A 361 -17.51 -16.77 -15.16
N LYS A 362 -17.46 -17.41 -16.33
CA LYS A 362 -16.22 -17.95 -16.92
C LYS A 362 -15.18 -16.88 -17.22
N TYR A 363 -15.60 -15.71 -17.70
CA TYR A 363 -14.70 -14.61 -17.97
C TYR A 363 -13.95 -14.18 -16.70
N TYR A 364 -14.65 -13.85 -15.61
CA TYR A 364 -14.01 -13.42 -14.37
C TYR A 364 -13.18 -14.53 -13.72
N ALA A 365 -13.62 -15.79 -13.80
CA ALA A 365 -12.83 -16.94 -13.36
C ALA A 365 -11.49 -17.08 -14.12
N LYS A 366 -11.47 -16.84 -15.43
CA LYS A 366 -10.24 -16.86 -16.24
C LYS A 366 -9.33 -15.67 -15.93
N GLU A 367 -9.90 -14.48 -15.75
CA GLU A 367 -9.14 -13.30 -15.36
C GLU A 367 -8.42 -13.52 -14.03
N LEU A 368 -9.12 -14.09 -13.03
CA LEU A 368 -8.52 -14.44 -11.74
C LEU A 368 -7.30 -15.36 -11.89
N ILE A 369 -7.44 -16.48 -12.61
CA ILE A 369 -6.35 -17.45 -12.78
C ILE A 369 -5.19 -16.88 -13.61
N SER A 370 -5.49 -16.13 -14.67
CA SER A 370 -4.47 -15.62 -15.58
C SER A 370 -3.63 -14.50 -14.96
N LYS A 371 -4.27 -13.57 -14.24
CA LYS A 371 -3.60 -12.45 -13.57
C LYS A 371 -3.00 -12.85 -12.23
N TYR A 372 -3.67 -13.71 -11.48
CA TYR A 372 -3.32 -14.08 -10.11
C TYR A 372 -3.21 -15.60 -9.96
N SER A 373 -2.27 -16.21 -10.68
CA SER A 373 -2.10 -17.68 -10.74
C SER A 373 -1.89 -18.36 -9.39
N ASN A 374 -1.31 -17.66 -8.41
CA ASN A 374 -1.09 -18.15 -7.04
C ASN A 374 -2.18 -17.71 -6.04
N SER A 375 -3.28 -17.13 -6.52
CA SER A 375 -4.38 -16.67 -5.68
C SER A 375 -4.96 -17.82 -4.85
N ILE A 376 -5.26 -17.55 -3.57
CA ILE A 376 -5.98 -18.49 -2.71
C ILE A 376 -7.40 -18.76 -3.21
N TYR A 377 -7.92 -17.88 -4.06
CA TYR A 377 -9.25 -17.99 -4.65
C TYR A 377 -9.31 -18.90 -5.88
N ASN A 378 -8.17 -19.39 -6.38
CA ASN A 378 -8.08 -20.42 -7.42
C ASN A 378 -8.45 -21.81 -6.87
N ASN A 379 -9.68 -21.94 -6.38
CA ASN A 379 -10.20 -23.12 -5.70
C ASN A 379 -11.18 -23.93 -6.57
N THR A 380 -11.79 -24.96 -5.98
CA THR A 380 -12.72 -25.85 -6.68
C THR A 380 -13.90 -25.13 -7.31
N ASN A 381 -14.43 -24.07 -6.69
CA ASN A 381 -15.56 -23.33 -7.25
C ASN A 381 -15.19 -22.67 -8.59
N ILE A 382 -13.99 -22.09 -8.68
CA ILE A 382 -13.48 -21.47 -9.92
C ILE A 382 -13.22 -22.54 -10.99
N ILE A 383 -12.63 -23.66 -10.61
CA ILE A 383 -12.41 -24.80 -11.52
C ILE A 383 -13.74 -25.32 -12.07
N ASP A 384 -14.76 -25.45 -11.22
CA ASP A 384 -16.09 -25.91 -11.60
C ASP A 384 -16.79 -24.93 -12.56
N ILE A 385 -16.63 -23.62 -12.36
CA ILE A 385 -17.11 -22.60 -13.30
C ILE A 385 -16.46 -22.75 -14.67
N LEU A 386 -15.17 -23.07 -14.73
CA LEU A 386 -14.46 -23.22 -16.01
C LEU A 386 -14.85 -24.48 -16.77
N ASN A 387 -15.17 -25.55 -16.05
CA ASN A 387 -15.49 -26.86 -16.62
C ASN A 387 -16.95 -27.01 -17.06
N ASN A 388 -17.87 -26.22 -16.52
CA ASN A 388 -19.30 -26.24 -16.83
C ASN A 388 -19.67 -25.06 -17.73
#